data_AF-A0A7C4PT51-F1
#
_entry.id   AF-A0A7C4PT51-F1
#
_cell.length_a   1.000
_cell.length_b   1.000
_cell.length_c   1.000
_cell.angle_alpha   90.00
_cell.angle_beta   90.00
_cell.angle_gamma   90.00
#
_symmetry.space_group_name_H-M   'P 1'
#
loop_
_entity.id
_entity.type
_entity.pdbx_description
1 polymer ?
#
loop_
_entity_poly.entity_id
_entity_poly.type
_entity_poly.pdbx_seq_one_letter_code
_entity_poly.pdbx_strand_id
1 'polypeptide(L)'
;MIRWLLLGWLFGAAGSAAGAEADRIVITAVGDLNLGSAYPDESGLPPDGGAGLLAGVREALAGDVVFANLEGPLADGGTTQKCGPRSRQCYAFRTPTSFVRHLVDAGFTVVSLANNHVNDFGEMGRQSTIRILDEVGIRHSGPVGDVARWTVRGRFVSLIAFAAGTLSHNLLDIEDAARRVRALAEAGDLVLVSFHGGTEGARAGSMKDEPEFLGKEPRGHLIQFAHAVIDAGAAMVIGHGPHVLRGMEIYRGRLIAYSLGNFCTYGGFNLSGPLGRAVILKAELDLQSGAWVGGRLIATRQEGRGIARLDPDGTGIREIRELSLADFPYSHPEIDEDGTLRPGAGEGAGLLALPDAERRRQLRALMDDLARRGVPKERLRRAFGDRRAGLVPEVLERFARPAEALPWEKYRPLFIDDAVLDAGREFLARHADLFARVEEAYRVDRAVVAAIAGVETKFGKRRGTFPAFNVYATLALLDERRGNWARNQLAALLSVFPEDPLSVVGSYAGAVGLVQFIPSSIRSYGVDFDKDGRIDLDSPEDAMASAANYLKGEGYQRGKPIARGGSNYRAVFRYNPAHHYVRVVKELSEALAETGPAKGEASGASPGGKGGGSPEAAQPKDPAAASP
;
A
#
# COMPACT_ATOMS: atom_id res chain seq x y z
N MET A 1 26.89 16.91 41.17
CA MET A 1 25.77 16.91 40.21
C MET A 1 26.34 16.71 38.80
N ILE A 2 26.78 15.47 38.50
CA ILE A 2 27.25 14.89 37.22
C ILE A 2 27.83 13.51 37.60
N ARG A 3 27.66 12.51 36.71
CA ARG A 3 27.93 11.06 36.82
C ARG A 3 26.76 10.26 37.39
N TRP A 4 25.97 9.68 36.49
CA TRP A 4 25.69 8.23 36.35
C TRP A 4 24.72 8.07 35.17
N LEU A 5 25.27 8.06 33.96
CA LEU A 5 24.64 7.59 32.71
C LEU A 5 25.69 6.69 32.06
N LEU A 6 25.26 5.56 31.49
CA LEU A 6 26.03 4.47 30.84
C LEU A 6 26.21 3.20 31.70
N LEU A 7 25.11 2.48 31.94
CA LEU A 7 25.10 1.02 32.12
C LEU A 7 23.66 0.52 32.00
N GLY A 8 23.17 0.46 30.76
CA GLY A 8 21.79 0.01 30.48
C GLY A 8 21.57 -0.31 29.01
N TRP A 9 22.56 -0.89 28.33
CA TRP A 9 22.48 -1.21 26.89
C TRP A 9 23.17 -2.53 26.54
N LEU A 10 23.07 -3.56 27.40
CA LEU A 10 23.62 -4.90 27.09
C LEU A 10 22.74 -6.09 27.50
N PHE A 11 21.49 -5.90 27.93
CA PHE A 11 20.56 -7.01 28.25
C PHE A 11 19.18 -6.92 27.56
N GLY A 12 19.06 -6.15 26.48
CA GLY A 12 17.76 -5.93 25.80
C GLY A 12 17.42 -6.85 24.63
N ALA A 13 18.38 -7.58 24.05
CA ALA A 13 18.15 -8.28 22.77
C ALA A 13 17.59 -9.70 22.88
N ALA A 14 17.72 -10.36 24.04
CA ALA A 14 17.20 -11.72 24.23
C ALA A 14 15.72 -11.74 24.70
N GLY A 15 15.24 -10.66 25.31
CA GLY A 15 13.86 -10.54 25.80
C GLY A 15 12.83 -10.15 24.74
N SER A 16 13.25 -9.52 23.63
CA SER A 16 12.32 -9.05 22.60
C SER A 16 11.88 -10.15 21.62
N ALA A 17 12.73 -11.14 21.35
CA ALA A 17 12.38 -12.25 20.45
C ALA A 17 11.39 -13.23 21.11
N ALA A 18 11.60 -13.56 22.39
CA ALA A 18 10.69 -14.45 23.14
C ALA A 18 9.32 -13.80 23.42
N GLY A 19 9.28 -12.47 23.64
CA GLY A 19 8.02 -11.72 23.74
C GLY A 19 7.27 -11.61 22.41
N ALA A 20 8.00 -11.41 21.29
CA ALA A 20 7.42 -11.33 19.95
C ALA A 20 6.85 -12.67 19.42
N GLU A 21 7.26 -13.80 19.99
CA GLU A 21 6.74 -15.14 19.65
C GLU A 21 5.49 -15.49 20.47
N ALA A 22 5.41 -15.03 21.73
CA ALA A 22 4.24 -15.20 22.61
C ALA A 22 3.00 -14.46 22.10
N ASP A 23 3.19 -13.37 21.35
CA ASP A 23 2.13 -12.51 20.81
C ASP A 23 1.65 -12.91 19.39
N ARG A 24 2.10 -14.03 18.82
CA ARG A 24 1.66 -14.48 17.48
C ARG A 24 0.70 -15.66 17.52
N ILE A 25 -0.37 -15.61 16.74
CA ILE A 25 -1.28 -16.74 16.50
C ILE A 25 -1.05 -17.34 15.10
N VAL A 26 -0.98 -18.66 15.02
CA VAL A 26 -0.79 -19.41 13.77
C VAL A 26 -2.12 -19.98 13.30
N ILE A 27 -2.61 -19.47 12.18
CA ILE A 27 -3.80 -19.97 11.48
C ILE A 27 -3.36 -20.93 10.38
N THR A 28 -3.61 -22.22 10.57
CA THR A 28 -3.41 -23.26 9.56
C THR A 28 -4.73 -23.51 8.84
N ALA A 29 -4.83 -23.11 7.58
CA ALA A 29 -6.02 -23.22 6.76
C ALA A 29 -5.78 -24.12 5.55
N VAL A 30 -6.79 -24.91 5.21
CA VAL A 30 -6.87 -25.65 3.95
C VAL A 30 -8.18 -25.33 3.25
N GLY A 31 -8.30 -25.72 1.99
CA GLY A 31 -9.51 -25.47 1.21
C GLY A 31 -10.59 -26.53 1.42
N ASP A 32 -11.21 -26.95 0.33
CA ASP A 32 -12.41 -27.79 0.37
C ASP A 32 -12.11 -29.22 0.83
N LEU A 33 -12.93 -29.72 1.74
CA LEU A 33 -12.81 -31.03 2.37
C LEU A 33 -14.10 -31.83 2.24
N ASN A 34 -14.06 -32.92 1.47
CA ASN A 34 -15.11 -33.93 1.37
C ASN A 34 -14.47 -35.33 1.51
N LEU A 35 -14.75 -36.02 2.61
CA LEU A 35 -14.08 -37.28 2.95
C LEU A 35 -14.66 -38.51 2.21
N GLY A 36 -15.54 -38.30 1.23
CA GLY A 36 -16.25 -39.34 0.50
C GLY A 36 -17.76 -39.32 0.79
N SER A 37 -18.53 -40.05 -0.01
CA SER A 37 -19.98 -40.10 0.09
C SER A 37 -20.52 -41.53 0.10
N ALA A 38 -21.43 -41.80 1.04
CA ALA A 38 -22.27 -43.00 1.12
C ALA A 38 -23.60 -42.83 0.35
N TYR A 39 -23.66 -41.87 -0.58
CA TYR A 39 -24.80 -41.64 -1.46
C TYR A 39 -24.36 -41.55 -2.92
N PRO A 40 -25.11 -42.15 -3.87
CA PRO A 40 -26.33 -42.94 -3.66
C PRO A 40 -26.09 -44.31 -3.03
N ASP A 41 -24.84 -44.76 -3.01
CA ASP A 41 -24.36 -45.98 -2.39
C ASP A 41 -22.94 -45.76 -1.82
N GLU A 42 -22.34 -46.80 -1.23
CA GLU A 42 -21.04 -46.71 -0.55
C GLU A 42 -19.82 -46.69 -1.50
N SER A 43 -20.00 -46.71 -2.83
CA SER A 43 -18.88 -46.69 -3.79
C SER A 43 -18.09 -45.37 -3.80
N GLY A 44 -18.69 -44.31 -3.25
CA GLY A 44 -18.06 -43.01 -3.03
C GLY A 44 -17.21 -42.93 -1.75
N LEU A 45 -17.15 -44.00 -0.95
CA LEU A 45 -16.34 -44.06 0.26
C LEU A 45 -14.91 -44.56 -0.03
N PRO A 46 -13.91 -44.06 0.72
CA PRO A 46 -12.56 -44.60 0.69
C PRO A 46 -12.48 -46.01 1.30
N PRO A 47 -11.50 -46.82 0.86
CA PRO A 47 -11.20 -48.09 1.53
C PRO A 47 -10.75 -47.86 2.98
N ASP A 48 -10.72 -48.95 3.75
CA ASP A 48 -10.24 -48.98 5.14
C ASP A 48 -10.90 -47.94 6.07
N GLY A 49 -12.14 -47.58 5.75
CA GLY A 49 -12.91 -46.56 6.47
C GLY A 49 -12.20 -45.20 6.51
N GLY A 50 -11.39 -44.87 5.50
CA GLY A 50 -10.79 -43.55 5.29
C GLY A 50 -9.46 -43.27 6.02
N ALA A 51 -8.84 -44.25 6.69
CA ALA A 51 -7.64 -44.03 7.50
C ALA A 51 -6.46 -43.38 6.75
N GLY A 52 -6.35 -43.59 5.44
CA GLY A 52 -5.28 -43.05 4.60
C GLY A 52 -5.53 -41.66 4.00
N LEU A 53 -6.71 -41.06 4.19
CA LEU A 53 -7.12 -39.82 3.51
C LEU A 53 -6.18 -38.65 3.82
N LEU A 54 -5.86 -38.45 5.10
CA LEU A 54 -5.10 -37.30 5.59
C LEU A 54 -3.73 -37.66 6.19
N ALA A 55 -3.39 -38.95 6.25
CA ALA A 55 -2.18 -39.42 6.90
C ALA A 55 -0.90 -38.75 6.37
N GLY A 56 -0.81 -38.54 5.05
CA GLY A 56 0.37 -37.95 4.39
C GLY A 56 0.54 -36.43 4.59
N VAL A 57 -0.41 -35.75 5.21
CA VAL A 57 -0.38 -34.29 5.43
C VAL A 57 -0.58 -33.91 6.90
N ARG A 58 -0.81 -34.89 7.77
CA ARG A 58 -1.14 -34.70 9.19
C ARG A 58 -0.14 -33.79 9.92
N GLU A 59 1.15 -34.00 9.74
CA GLU A 59 2.19 -33.19 10.41
C GLU A 59 2.18 -31.72 9.97
N ALA A 60 1.73 -31.46 8.75
CA ALA A 60 1.61 -30.09 8.24
C ALA A 60 0.39 -29.36 8.82
N LEU A 61 -0.61 -30.09 9.35
CA LEU A 61 -1.84 -29.55 9.97
C LEU A 61 -1.64 -29.23 11.45
N ALA A 62 -0.74 -28.29 11.74
CA ALA A 62 -0.43 -27.86 13.10
C ALA A 62 -0.39 -26.33 13.22
N GLY A 63 -1.12 -25.78 14.20
CA GLY A 63 -1.21 -24.36 14.55
C GLY A 63 -2.18 -24.14 15.73
N ASP A 64 -2.37 -22.89 16.14
CA ASP A 64 -3.37 -22.52 17.16
C ASP A 64 -4.81 -22.72 16.65
N VAL A 65 -4.99 -22.53 15.34
CA VAL A 65 -6.25 -22.74 14.63
C VAL A 65 -5.95 -23.63 13.43
N VAL A 66 -6.67 -24.74 13.31
CA VAL A 66 -6.59 -25.64 12.15
C VAL A 66 -7.98 -25.72 11.52
N PHE A 67 -8.10 -25.17 10.32
CA PHE A 67 -9.37 -24.86 9.67
C PHE A 67 -9.50 -25.49 8.28
N ALA A 68 -10.71 -25.96 7.96
CA ALA A 68 -11.13 -26.40 6.62
C ALA A 68 -12.56 -25.98 6.32
N ASN A 69 -12.93 -25.94 5.04
CA ASN A 69 -14.32 -25.91 4.62
C ASN A 69 -14.84 -27.34 4.41
N LEU A 70 -15.83 -27.77 5.22
CA LEU A 70 -16.39 -29.11 5.18
C LEU A 70 -17.55 -29.16 4.17
N GLU A 71 -17.26 -29.71 3.00
CA GLU A 71 -18.17 -29.81 1.86
C GLU A 71 -19.15 -30.98 2.00
N GLY A 72 -20.31 -30.71 2.59
CA GLY A 72 -21.42 -31.65 2.73
C GLY A 72 -21.63 -32.20 4.14
N PRO A 73 -22.81 -32.78 4.42
CA PRO A 73 -23.18 -33.22 5.75
C PRO A 73 -22.50 -34.54 6.19
N LEU A 74 -22.28 -34.65 7.50
CA LEU A 74 -21.98 -35.88 8.22
C LEU A 74 -23.30 -36.52 8.70
N ALA A 75 -23.74 -37.61 8.06
CA ALA A 75 -25.01 -38.26 8.38
C ALA A 75 -25.05 -39.75 7.99
N ASP A 76 -25.63 -40.58 8.86
CA ASP A 76 -25.75 -42.04 8.65
C ASP A 76 -27.03 -42.46 7.93
N GLY A 77 -27.91 -41.52 7.58
CA GLY A 77 -29.12 -41.76 6.80
C GLY A 77 -29.71 -40.49 6.19
N GLY A 78 -31.01 -40.52 5.87
CA GLY A 78 -31.76 -39.37 5.35
C GLY A 78 -32.04 -39.41 3.86
N THR A 79 -32.91 -38.50 3.43
CA THR A 79 -33.32 -38.33 2.02
C THR A 79 -32.85 -36.98 1.50
N THR A 80 -32.32 -36.96 0.28
CA THR A 80 -31.97 -35.72 -0.42
C THR A 80 -33.14 -35.24 -1.28
N GLN A 81 -33.39 -33.93 -1.28
CA GLN A 81 -34.29 -33.28 -2.25
C GLN A 81 -33.50 -32.65 -3.41
N LYS A 82 -32.16 -32.61 -3.32
CA LYS A 82 -31.27 -32.05 -4.34
C LYS A 82 -31.24 -32.91 -5.60
N CYS A 83 -31.36 -34.23 -5.43
CA CYS A 83 -31.31 -35.18 -6.52
C CYS A 83 -32.71 -35.68 -6.88
N GLY A 84 -33.12 -35.47 -8.13
CA GLY A 84 -34.31 -36.13 -8.67
C GLY A 84 -34.09 -37.66 -8.80
N PRO A 85 -35.16 -38.49 -8.76
CA PRO A 85 -35.08 -39.95 -8.73
C PRO A 85 -34.35 -40.62 -9.90
N ARG A 86 -34.14 -39.89 -11.00
CA ARG A 86 -33.45 -40.37 -12.22
C ARG A 86 -32.21 -39.55 -12.58
N SER A 87 -31.79 -38.63 -11.71
CA SER A 87 -30.62 -37.80 -12.00
C SER A 87 -29.35 -38.65 -11.96
N ARG A 88 -28.68 -38.76 -13.12
CA ARG A 88 -27.34 -39.38 -13.23
C ARG A 88 -26.21 -38.37 -13.03
N GLN A 89 -26.54 -37.09 -12.87
CA GLN A 89 -25.62 -35.98 -12.68
C GLN A 89 -26.10 -35.17 -11.47
N CYS A 90 -26.01 -35.78 -10.29
CA CYS A 90 -26.31 -35.10 -9.04
C CYS A 90 -25.18 -35.29 -8.05
N TYR A 91 -24.65 -34.17 -7.57
CA TYR A 91 -23.62 -34.13 -6.54
C TYR A 91 -24.30 -33.85 -5.20
N ALA A 92 -24.84 -34.91 -4.59
CA ALA A 92 -25.26 -34.89 -3.19
C ALA A 92 -24.29 -35.73 -2.38
N PHE A 93 -23.72 -35.13 -1.34
CA PHE A 93 -22.74 -35.79 -0.49
C PHE A 93 -23.33 -36.18 0.86
N ARG A 94 -23.04 -37.40 1.30
CA ARG A 94 -23.40 -37.90 2.62
C ARG A 94 -22.24 -38.67 3.20
N THR A 95 -21.43 -37.99 4.01
CA THR A 95 -20.30 -38.65 4.66
C THR A 95 -20.81 -39.35 5.93
N PRO A 96 -20.42 -40.61 6.22
CA PRO A 96 -20.76 -41.26 7.50
C PRO A 96 -20.27 -40.45 8.70
N THR A 97 -21.02 -40.42 9.80
CA THR A 97 -20.64 -39.65 10.99
C THR A 97 -19.32 -40.14 11.60
N SER A 98 -19.02 -41.44 11.44
CA SER A 98 -17.78 -42.05 11.89
C SER A 98 -16.51 -41.45 11.28
N PHE A 99 -16.61 -40.73 10.15
CA PHE A 99 -15.47 -40.06 9.52
C PHE A 99 -15.04 -38.77 10.21
N VAL A 100 -15.83 -38.25 11.16
CA VAL A 100 -15.43 -37.13 12.02
C VAL A 100 -14.08 -37.41 12.72
N ARG A 101 -13.79 -38.68 13.02
CA ARG A 101 -12.52 -39.11 13.64
C ARG A 101 -11.30 -38.68 12.84
N HIS A 102 -11.40 -38.65 11.51
CA HIS A 102 -10.28 -38.25 10.64
C HIS A 102 -9.98 -36.76 10.77
N LEU A 103 -10.99 -35.94 11.10
CA LEU A 103 -10.80 -34.52 11.40
C LEU A 103 -10.09 -34.35 12.75
N VAL A 104 -10.52 -35.10 13.76
CA VAL A 104 -9.91 -35.11 15.10
C VAL A 104 -8.46 -35.57 15.02
N ASP A 105 -8.21 -36.71 14.38
CA ASP A 105 -6.88 -37.29 14.24
C ASP A 105 -5.94 -36.36 13.47
N ALA A 106 -6.44 -35.65 12.46
CA ALA A 106 -5.69 -34.66 11.68
C ALA A 106 -5.46 -33.33 12.43
N GLY A 107 -6.12 -33.11 13.56
CA GLY A 107 -5.92 -31.93 14.40
C GLY A 107 -6.77 -30.71 14.05
N PHE A 108 -7.85 -30.87 13.28
CA PHE A 108 -8.76 -29.76 12.98
C PHE A 108 -9.42 -29.23 14.26
N THR A 109 -9.42 -27.91 14.44
CA THR A 109 -9.98 -27.24 15.62
C THR A 109 -11.32 -26.59 15.33
N VAL A 110 -11.55 -26.23 14.07
CA VAL A 110 -12.77 -25.55 13.61
C VAL A 110 -13.01 -25.84 12.13
N VAL A 111 -14.28 -25.93 11.70
CA VAL A 111 -14.65 -26.08 10.28
C VAL A 111 -15.71 -25.07 9.85
N SER A 112 -15.69 -24.70 8.58
CA SER A 112 -16.82 -24.01 7.95
C SER A 112 -17.86 -25.02 7.47
N LEU A 113 -19.12 -24.76 7.78
CA LEU A 113 -20.30 -25.42 7.23
C LEU A 113 -21.03 -24.51 6.22
N ALA A 114 -20.51 -23.32 5.95
CA ALA A 114 -21.10 -22.40 4.98
C ALA A 114 -20.66 -22.76 3.57
N ASN A 115 -21.45 -23.57 2.88
CA ASN A 115 -21.24 -23.91 1.47
C ASN A 115 -22.54 -24.38 0.79
N ASN A 116 -22.47 -24.64 -0.51
CA ASN A 116 -23.60 -25.09 -1.32
C ASN A 116 -23.98 -26.57 -1.11
N HIS A 117 -23.16 -27.36 -0.40
CA HIS A 117 -23.41 -28.78 -0.12
C HIS A 117 -23.95 -29.06 1.28
N VAL A 118 -23.91 -28.10 2.21
CA VAL A 118 -24.35 -28.27 3.61
C VAL A 118 -25.81 -28.77 3.74
N ASN A 119 -26.66 -28.45 2.76
CA ASN A 119 -28.08 -28.81 2.74
C ASN A 119 -28.40 -30.06 1.88
N ASP A 120 -27.40 -30.82 1.44
CA ASP A 120 -27.63 -31.96 0.55
C ASP A 120 -28.63 -32.98 1.13
N PHE A 121 -28.69 -33.10 2.46
CA PHE A 121 -29.61 -34.00 3.19
C PHE A 121 -30.57 -33.24 4.12
N GLY A 122 -30.89 -31.99 3.78
CA GLY A 122 -31.87 -31.20 4.51
C GLY A 122 -31.41 -30.80 5.91
N GLU A 123 -32.38 -30.39 6.74
CA GLU A 123 -32.17 -30.04 8.15
C GLU A 123 -31.58 -31.21 8.96
N MET A 124 -31.98 -32.45 8.67
CA MET A 124 -31.47 -33.62 9.38
C MET A 124 -29.97 -33.79 9.18
N GLY A 125 -29.49 -33.67 7.93
CA GLY A 125 -28.05 -33.70 7.64
C GLY A 125 -27.27 -32.59 8.34
N ARG A 126 -27.82 -31.37 8.37
CA ARG A 126 -27.22 -30.23 9.08
C ARG A 126 -27.09 -30.48 10.58
N GLN A 127 -28.20 -30.85 11.23
CA GLN A 127 -28.21 -31.07 12.68
C GLN A 127 -27.36 -32.27 13.09
N SER A 128 -27.31 -33.31 12.24
CA SER A 128 -26.39 -34.43 12.44
C SER A 128 -24.93 -33.98 12.41
N THR A 129 -24.58 -33.11 11.48
CA THR A 129 -23.22 -32.55 11.33
C THR A 129 -22.84 -31.68 12.53
N ILE A 130 -23.71 -30.76 12.95
CA ILE A 130 -23.51 -29.90 14.11
C ILE A 130 -23.28 -30.76 15.37
N ARG A 131 -24.22 -31.68 15.65
CA ARG A 131 -24.16 -32.54 16.84
C ARG A 131 -22.87 -33.35 16.90
N ILE A 132 -22.45 -33.98 15.80
CA ILE A 132 -21.25 -34.84 15.82
C ILE A 132 -19.97 -34.02 16.00
N LEU A 133 -19.92 -32.78 15.46
CA LEU A 133 -18.79 -31.87 15.65
C LEU A 133 -18.71 -31.39 17.11
N ASP A 134 -19.85 -31.04 17.71
CA ASP A 134 -19.94 -30.68 19.13
C ASP A 134 -19.50 -31.82 20.04
N GLU A 135 -19.94 -33.06 19.76
CA GLU A 135 -19.59 -34.27 20.54
C GLU A 135 -18.07 -34.52 20.58
N VAL A 136 -17.34 -34.17 19.52
CA VAL A 136 -15.87 -34.34 19.44
C VAL A 136 -15.09 -33.06 19.73
N GLY A 137 -15.78 -31.95 20.03
CA GLY A 137 -15.17 -30.66 20.35
C GLY A 137 -14.55 -29.91 19.17
N ILE A 138 -14.91 -30.25 17.93
CA ILE A 138 -14.54 -29.46 16.75
C ILE A 138 -15.57 -28.34 16.60
N ARG A 139 -15.10 -27.09 16.63
CA ARG A 139 -15.99 -25.93 16.50
C ARG A 139 -16.49 -25.79 15.07
N HIS A 140 -17.60 -25.10 14.89
CA HIS A 140 -18.11 -24.82 13.55
C HIS A 140 -18.69 -23.41 13.44
N SER A 141 -18.71 -22.90 12.21
CA SER A 141 -19.52 -21.75 11.82
C SER A 141 -20.16 -22.01 10.47
N GLY A 142 -21.37 -21.53 10.25
CA GLY A 142 -21.98 -21.53 8.93
C GLY A 142 -23.46 -21.24 8.93
N PRO A 143 -24.29 -21.95 9.72
CA PRO A 143 -25.70 -21.62 9.89
C PRO A 143 -25.93 -20.14 10.27
N VAL A 144 -27.09 -19.60 9.90
CA VAL A 144 -27.45 -18.22 10.27
C VAL A 144 -27.40 -18.05 11.79
N GLY A 145 -26.62 -17.07 12.25
CA GLY A 145 -26.41 -16.80 13.67
C GLY A 145 -25.25 -17.57 14.32
N ASP A 146 -24.67 -18.56 13.63
CA ASP A 146 -23.61 -19.40 14.16
C ASP A 146 -22.21 -18.77 14.02
N VAL A 147 -21.48 -18.67 15.12
CA VAL A 147 -20.12 -18.11 15.19
C VAL A 147 -19.30 -19.00 16.14
N ALA A 148 -18.21 -19.59 15.64
CA ALA A 148 -17.28 -20.30 16.49
C ALA A 148 -16.45 -19.29 17.27
N ARG A 149 -16.56 -19.26 18.60
CA ARG A 149 -15.81 -18.34 19.46
C ARG A 149 -15.08 -19.11 20.57
N TRP A 150 -13.80 -18.83 20.77
CA TRP A 150 -12.99 -19.45 21.82
C TRP A 150 -11.83 -18.58 22.26
N THR A 151 -11.11 -18.99 23.29
CA THR A 151 -9.97 -18.24 23.82
C THR A 151 -8.66 -18.87 23.38
N VAL A 152 -7.76 -18.06 22.82
CA VAL A 152 -6.36 -18.40 22.55
C VAL A 152 -5.50 -17.44 23.36
N ARG A 153 -4.71 -17.96 24.30
CA ARG A 153 -3.82 -17.15 25.17
C ARG A 153 -4.51 -15.92 25.79
N GLY A 154 -5.74 -16.10 26.28
CA GLY A 154 -6.50 -15.04 26.95
C GLY A 154 -7.24 -14.05 26.02
N ARG A 155 -7.07 -14.16 24.69
CA ARG A 155 -7.80 -13.37 23.69
C ARG A 155 -8.91 -14.19 23.06
N PHE A 156 -10.09 -13.59 22.86
CA PHE A 156 -11.14 -14.23 22.09
C PHE A 156 -10.79 -14.24 20.59
N VAL A 157 -10.92 -15.42 19.98
CA VAL A 157 -10.83 -15.65 18.54
C VAL A 157 -12.21 -16.10 18.08
N SER A 158 -12.73 -15.45 17.05
CA SER A 158 -14.03 -15.76 16.46
C SER A 158 -13.87 -16.08 14.99
N LEU A 159 -14.44 -17.20 14.53
CA LEU A 159 -14.60 -17.54 13.12
C LEU A 159 -16.07 -17.37 12.74
N ILE A 160 -16.32 -16.57 11.71
CA ILE A 160 -17.64 -16.42 11.08
C ILE A 160 -17.56 -16.81 9.60
N ALA A 161 -18.40 -17.77 9.20
CA ALA A 161 -18.40 -18.35 7.86
C ALA A 161 -19.61 -17.90 7.03
N PHE A 162 -19.36 -17.51 5.79
CA PHE A 162 -20.37 -17.01 4.86
C PHE A 162 -20.50 -17.88 3.61
N ALA A 163 -21.69 -17.97 3.03
CA ALA A 163 -21.93 -18.61 1.75
C ALA A 163 -22.95 -17.82 0.92
N ALA A 164 -23.00 -18.07 -0.38
CA ALA A 164 -24.11 -17.57 -1.18
C ALA A 164 -25.39 -18.32 -0.80
N GLY A 165 -26.45 -17.58 -0.43
CA GLY A 165 -27.76 -18.14 -0.09
C GLY A 165 -28.23 -17.79 1.32
N THR A 166 -29.35 -18.39 1.74
CA THR A 166 -30.07 -18.02 2.97
C THR A 166 -29.90 -18.99 4.13
N LEU A 167 -29.23 -20.13 3.91
CA LEU A 167 -28.99 -21.14 4.94
C LEU A 167 -27.76 -20.85 5.80
N SER A 168 -26.94 -19.89 5.37
CA SER A 168 -25.75 -19.43 6.05
C SER A 168 -25.74 -17.92 6.20
N HIS A 169 -24.79 -17.37 6.94
CA HIS A 169 -24.52 -15.93 6.84
C HIS A 169 -24.27 -15.59 5.36
N ASN A 170 -25.04 -14.65 4.82
CA ASN A 170 -25.13 -14.48 3.37
C ASN A 170 -24.02 -13.56 2.87
N LEU A 171 -23.10 -14.08 2.05
CA LEU A 171 -22.01 -13.26 1.48
C LEU A 171 -22.52 -12.22 0.45
N LEU A 172 -23.74 -12.38 -0.06
CA LEU A 172 -24.35 -11.43 -1.00
C LEU A 172 -24.84 -10.15 -0.29
N ASP A 173 -25.08 -10.23 1.02
CA ASP A 173 -25.44 -9.08 1.85
C ASP A 173 -24.18 -8.54 2.53
N ILE A 174 -23.39 -7.78 1.76
CA ILE A 174 -22.10 -7.24 2.21
C ILE A 174 -22.26 -6.31 3.41
N GLU A 175 -23.36 -5.55 3.48
CA GLU A 175 -23.63 -4.66 4.61
C GLU A 175 -23.93 -5.43 5.89
N ASP A 176 -24.72 -6.51 5.83
CA ASP A 176 -24.94 -7.40 6.98
C ASP A 176 -23.66 -8.14 7.38
N ALA A 177 -22.89 -8.63 6.41
CA ALA A 177 -21.61 -9.26 6.69
C ALA A 177 -20.66 -8.33 7.44
N ALA A 178 -20.49 -7.10 6.94
CA ALA A 178 -19.68 -6.07 7.60
C ALA A 178 -20.22 -5.74 8.99
N ARG A 179 -21.53 -5.60 9.16
CA ARG A 179 -22.15 -5.34 10.48
C ARG A 179 -21.85 -6.44 11.49
N ARG A 180 -21.96 -7.72 11.10
CA ARG A 180 -21.68 -8.87 11.98
C ARG A 180 -20.22 -8.92 12.39
N VAL A 181 -19.33 -8.73 11.43
CA VAL A 181 -17.88 -8.72 11.68
C VAL A 181 -17.52 -7.55 12.61
N ARG A 182 -18.10 -6.37 12.39
CA ARG A 182 -17.89 -5.21 13.27
C ARG A 182 -18.33 -5.47 14.70
N ALA A 183 -19.49 -6.10 14.90
CA ALA A 183 -19.98 -6.43 16.24
C ALA A 183 -19.00 -7.35 17.00
N LEU A 184 -18.40 -8.33 16.32
CA LEU A 184 -17.38 -9.20 16.92
C LEU A 184 -16.07 -8.44 17.21
N ALA A 185 -15.62 -7.60 16.28
CA ALA A 185 -14.41 -6.80 16.46
C ALA A 185 -14.54 -5.79 17.62
N GLU A 186 -15.68 -5.10 17.73
CA GLU A 186 -16.01 -4.17 18.81
C GLU A 186 -16.15 -4.88 20.17
N ALA A 187 -16.55 -6.15 20.17
CA ALA A 187 -16.54 -7.00 21.37
C ALA A 187 -15.12 -7.40 21.81
N GLY A 188 -14.09 -7.01 21.06
CA GLY A 188 -12.71 -7.37 21.35
C GLY A 188 -12.37 -8.79 20.93
N ASP A 189 -12.89 -9.26 19.80
CA ASP A 189 -12.44 -10.53 19.22
C ASP A 189 -11.34 -10.30 18.17
N LEU A 190 -10.45 -11.27 18.00
CA LEU A 190 -9.71 -11.46 16.76
C LEU A 190 -10.60 -12.21 15.78
N VAL A 191 -11.11 -11.52 14.75
CA VAL A 191 -12.14 -12.08 13.87
C VAL A 191 -11.53 -12.68 12.60
N LEU A 192 -11.71 -13.98 12.41
CA LEU A 192 -11.41 -14.71 11.19
C LEU A 192 -12.69 -14.85 10.37
N VAL A 193 -12.63 -14.56 9.08
CA VAL A 193 -13.77 -14.71 8.17
C VAL A 193 -13.46 -15.81 7.16
N SER A 194 -14.40 -16.71 6.96
CA SER A 194 -14.38 -17.61 5.81
C SER A 194 -15.55 -17.34 4.88
N PHE A 195 -15.38 -17.57 3.59
CA PHE A 195 -16.49 -17.57 2.65
C PHE A 195 -16.44 -18.75 1.69
N HIS A 196 -17.60 -19.15 1.18
CA HIS A 196 -17.75 -20.05 0.04
C HIS A 196 -18.53 -19.37 -1.09
N GLY A 197 -17.85 -19.02 -2.18
CA GLY A 197 -18.41 -18.24 -3.27
C GLY A 197 -17.50 -18.22 -4.50
N GLY A 198 -17.82 -17.35 -5.45
CA GLY A 198 -17.13 -17.28 -6.74
C GLY A 198 -17.59 -18.33 -7.76
N THR A 199 -17.10 -18.13 -8.99
CA THR A 199 -17.22 -19.05 -10.11
C THR A 199 -16.42 -20.31 -9.85
N GLU A 200 -16.93 -21.46 -10.27
CA GLU A 200 -16.32 -22.77 -10.01
C GLU A 200 -15.69 -23.38 -11.28
N GLY A 201 -14.62 -24.17 -11.08
CA GLY A 201 -14.04 -25.04 -12.09
C GLY A 201 -12.65 -24.63 -12.57
N ALA A 202 -12.07 -25.46 -13.45
CA ALA A 202 -10.66 -25.41 -13.85
C ALA A 202 -10.17 -24.07 -14.46
N ARG A 203 -11.08 -23.18 -14.86
CA ARG A 203 -10.77 -21.85 -15.43
C ARG A 203 -11.04 -20.70 -14.46
N ALA A 204 -11.46 -20.99 -13.23
CA ALA A 204 -11.85 -20.00 -12.25
C ALA A 204 -10.70 -19.58 -11.32
N GLY A 205 -9.44 -19.70 -11.77
CA GLY A 205 -8.27 -19.36 -10.95
C GLY A 205 -7.99 -17.85 -10.85
N SER A 206 -8.32 -17.07 -11.89
CA SER A 206 -8.11 -15.62 -11.90
C SER A 206 -9.30 -14.87 -11.29
N MET A 207 -8.98 -13.89 -10.46
CA MET A 207 -9.92 -12.99 -9.81
C MET A 207 -10.31 -11.80 -10.70
N LYS A 208 -11.53 -11.32 -10.50
CA LYS A 208 -12.01 -10.08 -11.11
C LYS A 208 -12.73 -9.23 -10.08
N ASP A 209 -12.61 -7.91 -10.23
CA ASP A 209 -13.34 -6.93 -9.42
C ASP A 209 -14.75 -6.69 -9.98
N GLU A 210 -15.52 -7.79 -10.07
CA GLU A 210 -16.91 -7.80 -10.55
C GLU A 210 -17.72 -8.94 -9.88
N PRO A 211 -19.07 -8.90 -9.90
CA PRO A 211 -19.89 -10.01 -9.43
C PRO A 211 -19.67 -11.31 -10.20
N GLU A 212 -19.58 -12.43 -9.49
CA GLU A 212 -19.40 -13.77 -10.03
C GLU A 212 -20.69 -14.61 -9.96
N PHE A 213 -20.79 -15.62 -10.82
CA PHE A 213 -21.98 -16.47 -10.95
C PHE A 213 -21.62 -17.94 -11.20
N LEU A 214 -22.48 -18.85 -10.73
CA LEU A 214 -22.51 -20.25 -11.13
C LEU A 214 -23.79 -20.49 -11.94
N GLY A 215 -23.66 -20.46 -13.27
CA GLY A 215 -24.84 -20.40 -14.14
C GLY A 215 -25.62 -19.10 -13.94
N LYS A 216 -26.79 -19.18 -13.29
CA LYS A 216 -27.62 -18.01 -12.92
C LYS A 216 -27.56 -17.68 -11.43
N GLU A 217 -26.92 -18.53 -10.63
CA GLU A 217 -26.80 -18.33 -9.20
C GLU A 217 -25.75 -17.23 -8.93
N PRO A 218 -26.08 -16.15 -8.20
CA PRO A 218 -25.10 -15.17 -7.77
C PRO A 218 -24.14 -15.79 -6.75
N ARG A 219 -22.84 -15.61 -6.96
CA ARG A 219 -21.76 -16.17 -6.13
C ARG A 219 -20.90 -15.09 -5.47
N GLY A 220 -21.37 -13.85 -5.48
CA GLY A 220 -20.80 -12.71 -4.78
C GLY A 220 -19.83 -11.89 -5.61
N HIS A 221 -19.57 -10.68 -5.12
CA HIS A 221 -18.45 -9.84 -5.58
C HIS A 221 -17.34 -9.95 -4.54
N LEU A 222 -16.48 -10.95 -4.72
CA LEU A 222 -15.62 -11.45 -3.64
C LEU A 222 -14.59 -10.44 -3.14
N ILE A 223 -14.03 -9.61 -4.04
CA ILE A 223 -13.08 -8.55 -3.66
C ILE A 223 -13.80 -7.51 -2.77
N GLN A 224 -14.98 -7.03 -3.17
CA GLN A 224 -15.75 -6.08 -2.37
C GLN A 224 -16.19 -6.67 -1.03
N PHE A 225 -16.62 -7.94 -1.01
CA PHE A 225 -16.95 -8.64 0.23
C PHE A 225 -15.74 -8.71 1.17
N ALA A 226 -14.58 -9.16 0.68
CA ALA A 226 -13.37 -9.32 1.48
C ALA A 226 -12.86 -7.99 2.03
N HIS A 227 -12.87 -6.93 1.21
CA HIS A 227 -12.50 -5.57 1.64
C HIS A 227 -13.46 -5.05 2.71
N ALA A 228 -14.78 -5.23 2.52
CA ALA A 228 -15.79 -4.75 3.47
C ALA A 228 -15.69 -5.43 4.85
N VAL A 229 -15.41 -6.73 4.90
CA VAL A 229 -15.24 -7.42 6.20
C VAL A 229 -13.93 -7.05 6.88
N ILE A 230 -12.84 -6.79 6.14
CA ILE A 230 -11.61 -6.25 6.74
C ILE A 230 -11.81 -4.83 7.25
N ASP A 231 -12.48 -3.97 6.47
CA ASP A 231 -12.87 -2.62 6.90
C ASP A 231 -13.76 -2.65 8.16
N ALA A 232 -14.54 -3.72 8.33
CA ALA A 232 -15.34 -3.96 9.52
C ALA A 232 -14.56 -4.53 10.72
N GLY A 233 -13.30 -4.96 10.53
CA GLY A 233 -12.43 -5.42 11.62
C GLY A 233 -11.90 -6.85 11.48
N ALA A 234 -12.21 -7.59 10.40
CA ALA A 234 -11.65 -8.93 10.18
C ALA A 234 -10.12 -8.91 10.12
N ALA A 235 -9.48 -9.81 10.84
CA ALA A 235 -8.03 -10.02 10.86
C ALA A 235 -7.52 -10.78 9.63
N MET A 236 -8.36 -11.65 9.07
CA MET A 236 -8.01 -12.48 7.92
C MET A 236 -9.28 -12.98 7.21
N VAL A 237 -9.18 -13.18 5.90
CA VAL A 237 -10.26 -13.75 5.08
C VAL A 237 -9.76 -15.00 4.34
N ILE A 238 -10.52 -16.10 4.42
CA ILE A 238 -10.21 -17.40 3.82
C ILE A 238 -11.36 -17.83 2.89
N GLY A 239 -11.08 -17.88 1.59
CA GLY A 239 -12.05 -18.19 0.54
C GLY A 239 -12.04 -19.65 0.10
N HIS A 240 -13.19 -20.10 -0.39
CA HIS A 240 -13.50 -21.47 -0.84
C HIS A 240 -14.56 -21.43 -1.94
N GLY A 241 -14.76 -22.57 -2.62
CA GLY A 241 -15.80 -22.76 -3.63
C GLY A 241 -15.36 -22.80 -5.08
N PRO A 242 -14.32 -22.06 -5.55
CA PRO A 242 -13.86 -22.19 -6.92
C PRO A 242 -13.33 -23.58 -7.29
N HIS A 243 -13.01 -24.42 -6.29
CA HIS A 243 -12.41 -25.75 -6.42
C HIS A 243 -11.03 -25.76 -7.11
N VAL A 244 -10.41 -24.59 -7.25
CA VAL A 244 -9.04 -24.37 -7.75
C VAL A 244 -8.35 -23.35 -6.88
N LEU A 245 -7.02 -23.25 -6.97
CA LEU A 245 -6.26 -22.19 -6.34
C LEU A 245 -6.65 -20.81 -6.90
N ARG A 246 -6.66 -19.79 -6.04
CA ARG A 246 -6.78 -18.38 -6.44
C ARG A 246 -5.70 -17.55 -5.76
N GLY A 247 -5.43 -16.36 -6.31
CA GLY A 247 -4.42 -15.44 -5.77
C GLY A 247 -4.68 -14.97 -4.34
N MET A 248 -3.65 -14.39 -3.73
CA MET A 248 -3.69 -13.76 -2.41
C MET A 248 -3.49 -12.25 -2.51
N GLU A 249 -4.12 -11.52 -1.59
CA GLU A 249 -4.07 -10.06 -1.49
C GLU A 249 -3.73 -9.62 -0.06
N ILE A 250 -2.96 -8.54 0.05
CA ILE A 250 -2.78 -7.74 1.26
C ILE A 250 -3.71 -6.53 1.15
N TYR A 251 -4.60 -6.38 2.12
CA TYR A 251 -5.50 -5.24 2.22
C TYR A 251 -5.45 -4.69 3.64
N ARG A 252 -5.04 -3.42 3.79
CA ARG A 252 -4.84 -2.75 5.10
C ARG A 252 -4.00 -3.53 6.13
N GLY A 253 -2.99 -4.26 5.66
CA GLY A 253 -2.09 -5.07 6.49
C GLY A 253 -2.68 -6.42 6.91
N ARG A 254 -3.79 -6.83 6.30
CA ARG A 254 -4.46 -8.12 6.53
C ARG A 254 -4.34 -9.01 5.30
N LEU A 255 -4.22 -10.31 5.51
CA LEU A 255 -4.13 -11.30 4.43
C LEU A 255 -5.53 -11.76 3.99
N ILE A 256 -5.75 -11.78 2.68
CA ILE A 256 -6.90 -12.41 2.02
C ILE A 256 -6.37 -13.55 1.16
N ALA A 257 -6.81 -14.78 1.44
CA ALA A 257 -6.60 -15.92 0.56
C ALA A 257 -7.91 -16.26 -0.14
N TYR A 258 -8.02 -16.02 -1.45
CA TYR A 258 -9.32 -16.16 -2.15
C TYR A 258 -9.71 -17.61 -2.45
N SER A 259 -8.76 -18.54 -2.50
CA SER A 259 -9.02 -19.99 -2.53
C SER A 259 -7.75 -20.78 -2.28
N LEU A 260 -7.85 -21.84 -1.46
CA LEU A 260 -6.75 -22.78 -1.17
C LEU A 260 -6.87 -24.10 -1.95
N GLY A 261 -7.86 -24.21 -2.86
CA GLY A 261 -8.10 -25.38 -3.72
C GLY A 261 -8.78 -26.54 -3.01
N ASN A 262 -8.95 -27.66 -3.72
CA ASN A 262 -9.52 -28.86 -3.12
C ASN A 262 -8.46 -29.62 -2.32
N PHE A 263 -8.59 -29.65 -0.99
CA PHE A 263 -7.58 -30.24 -0.12
C PHE A 263 -7.67 -31.77 -0.08
N CYS A 264 -8.87 -32.30 0.20
CA CYS A 264 -9.14 -33.74 0.19
C CYS A 264 -10.62 -33.95 -0.13
N THR A 265 -10.92 -34.41 -1.34
CA THR A 265 -12.27 -34.50 -1.92
C THR A 265 -12.47 -35.86 -2.58
N TYR A 266 -12.71 -36.89 -1.77
CA TYR A 266 -12.65 -38.29 -2.21
C TYR A 266 -13.86 -38.69 -3.07
N GLY A 267 -13.60 -39.25 -4.24
CA GLY A 267 -14.54 -39.96 -5.11
C GLY A 267 -15.52 -39.09 -5.90
N GLY A 268 -15.95 -37.95 -5.35
CA GLY A 268 -17.01 -37.10 -5.90
C GLY A 268 -16.56 -35.94 -6.80
N PHE A 269 -15.27 -35.71 -6.94
CA PHE A 269 -14.71 -34.51 -7.58
C PHE A 269 -13.78 -34.87 -8.74
N ASN A 270 -13.72 -33.99 -9.76
CA ASN A 270 -12.72 -34.09 -10.82
C ASN A 270 -11.40 -33.49 -10.32
N LEU A 271 -10.32 -34.26 -10.38
CA LEU A 271 -9.00 -33.87 -9.88
C LEU A 271 -7.99 -33.58 -11.00
N SER A 272 -8.45 -33.49 -12.25
CA SER A 272 -7.58 -33.28 -13.39
C SER A 272 -7.03 -31.86 -13.43
N GLY A 273 -5.71 -31.73 -13.63
CA GLY A 273 -5.05 -30.44 -13.78
C GLY A 273 -5.15 -29.58 -12.51
N PRO A 274 -5.59 -28.31 -12.61
CA PRO A 274 -5.61 -27.39 -11.45
C PRO A 274 -6.59 -27.81 -10.35
N LEU A 275 -7.60 -28.64 -10.66
CA LEU A 275 -8.61 -29.08 -9.69
C LEU A 275 -8.09 -30.07 -8.63
N GLY A 276 -6.95 -30.72 -8.90
CA GLY A 276 -6.28 -31.64 -7.98
C GLY A 276 -5.15 -31.00 -7.16
N ARG A 277 -4.93 -29.70 -7.30
CA ARG A 277 -3.88 -28.94 -6.59
C ARG A 277 -4.49 -28.15 -5.44
N ALA A 278 -3.75 -28.07 -4.34
CA ALA A 278 -4.13 -27.29 -3.18
C ALA A 278 -2.89 -26.82 -2.42
N VAL A 279 -3.08 -25.96 -1.43
CA VAL A 279 -2.03 -25.61 -0.48
C VAL A 279 -2.57 -25.65 0.95
N ILE A 280 -1.69 -25.94 1.90
CA ILE A 280 -1.91 -25.62 3.31
C ILE A 280 -1.30 -24.24 3.54
N LEU A 281 -2.10 -23.29 4.02
CA LEU A 281 -1.65 -21.96 4.42
C LEU A 281 -1.42 -21.94 5.93
N LYS A 282 -0.21 -21.62 6.36
CA LYS A 282 0.11 -21.25 7.75
C LYS A 282 0.31 -19.74 7.80
N ALA A 283 -0.70 -19.00 8.24
CA ALA A 283 -0.61 -17.55 8.40
C ALA A 283 -0.31 -17.18 9.85
N GLU A 284 0.68 -16.32 10.06
CA GLU A 284 1.02 -15.76 11.36
C GLU A 284 0.41 -14.37 11.50
N LEU A 285 -0.39 -14.17 12.55
CA LEU A 285 -1.00 -12.89 12.89
C LEU A 285 -0.47 -12.42 14.24
N ASP A 286 -0.29 -11.11 14.38
CA ASP A 286 -0.16 -10.48 15.69
C ASP A 286 -1.50 -10.62 16.44
N LEU A 287 -1.46 -11.24 17.62
CA LEU A 287 -2.65 -11.63 18.39
C LEU A 287 -3.47 -10.43 18.88
N GLN A 288 -2.82 -9.29 19.09
CA GLN A 288 -3.47 -8.09 19.63
C GLN A 288 -4.09 -7.23 18.53
N SER A 289 -3.30 -6.89 17.52
CA SER A 289 -3.69 -6.01 16.43
C SER A 289 -4.38 -6.75 15.28
N GLY A 290 -4.23 -8.07 15.19
CA GLY A 290 -4.66 -8.88 14.05
C GLY A 290 -3.91 -8.60 12.75
N ALA A 291 -2.80 -7.84 12.80
CA ALA A 291 -1.97 -7.58 11.64
C ALA A 291 -1.29 -8.87 11.17
N TRP A 292 -1.24 -9.08 9.85
CA TRP A 292 -0.54 -10.22 9.29
C TRP A 292 0.97 -9.95 9.23
N VAL A 293 1.77 -10.86 9.78
CA VAL A 293 3.23 -10.68 9.92
C VAL A 293 4.05 -11.59 9.00
N GLY A 294 3.42 -12.61 8.40
CA GLY A 294 4.06 -13.56 7.49
C GLY A 294 3.46 -14.95 7.58
N GLY A 295 4.16 -15.95 7.07
CA GLY A 295 3.69 -17.32 7.15
C GLY A 295 4.38 -18.27 6.17
N ARG A 296 3.73 -19.39 5.87
CA ARG A 296 4.21 -20.39 4.93
C ARG A 296 3.08 -21.06 4.17
N LEU A 297 3.31 -21.31 2.88
CA LEU A 297 2.54 -22.22 2.05
C LEU A 297 3.22 -23.58 1.98
N ILE A 298 2.44 -24.64 2.08
CA ILE A 298 2.89 -26.00 1.87
C ILE A 298 2.06 -26.56 0.71
N ALA A 299 2.72 -26.87 -0.41
CA ALA A 299 2.04 -27.41 -1.57
C ALA A 299 1.50 -28.81 -1.28
N THR A 300 0.27 -29.05 -1.73
CA THR A 300 -0.38 -30.36 -1.65
C THR A 300 -1.04 -30.70 -2.97
N ARG A 301 -1.26 -31.99 -3.17
CA ARG A 301 -2.01 -32.51 -4.30
C ARG A 301 -2.87 -33.67 -3.84
N GLN A 302 -3.91 -33.93 -4.61
CA GLN A 302 -4.75 -35.09 -4.39
C GLN A 302 -4.33 -36.24 -5.31
N GLU A 303 -4.06 -37.40 -4.70
CA GLU A 303 -3.69 -38.63 -5.40
C GLU A 303 -4.86 -39.61 -5.47
N GLY A 304 -4.85 -40.45 -6.51
CA GLY A 304 -5.89 -41.44 -6.76
C GLY A 304 -7.28 -40.80 -6.88
N ARG A 305 -8.19 -41.17 -5.98
CA ARG A 305 -9.57 -40.68 -5.96
C ARG A 305 -9.78 -39.42 -5.10
N GLY A 306 -8.74 -38.83 -4.52
CA GLY A 306 -8.87 -37.62 -3.70
C GLY A 306 -8.17 -37.67 -2.36
N ILE A 307 -7.06 -38.43 -2.28
CA ILE A 307 -6.28 -38.59 -1.05
C ILE A 307 -5.24 -37.46 -0.96
N ALA A 308 -5.21 -36.72 0.15
CA ALA A 308 -4.28 -35.60 0.32
C ALA A 308 -2.83 -36.06 0.53
N ARG A 309 -1.91 -35.46 -0.22
CA ARG A 309 -0.46 -35.68 -0.13
C ARG A 309 0.31 -34.36 -0.26
N LEU A 310 1.48 -34.32 0.35
CA LEU A 310 2.43 -33.24 0.09
C LEU A 310 2.86 -33.26 -1.38
N ASP A 311 3.02 -32.08 -1.96
CA ASP A 311 3.53 -31.91 -3.32
C ASP A 311 4.96 -31.35 -3.27
N PRO A 312 6.00 -32.20 -3.29
CA PRO A 312 7.39 -31.76 -3.18
C PRO A 312 7.83 -30.90 -4.36
N ASP A 313 7.13 -30.99 -5.48
CA ASP A 313 7.39 -30.19 -6.68
C ASP A 313 6.92 -28.74 -6.53
N GLY A 314 6.21 -28.38 -5.46
CA GLY A 314 5.80 -27.01 -5.18
C GLY A 314 4.84 -26.42 -6.22
N THR A 315 4.04 -27.23 -6.91
CA THR A 315 3.23 -26.78 -8.05
C THR A 315 2.17 -25.76 -7.60
N GLY A 316 1.49 -26.01 -6.48
CA GLY A 316 0.50 -25.09 -5.92
C GLY A 316 1.08 -23.76 -5.45
N ILE A 317 2.33 -23.76 -4.96
CA ILE A 317 3.02 -22.52 -4.54
C ILE A 317 3.31 -21.65 -5.76
N ARG A 318 3.85 -22.25 -6.84
CA ARG A 318 4.10 -21.51 -8.10
C ARG A 318 2.80 -20.93 -8.66
N GLU A 319 1.73 -21.72 -8.69
CA GLU A 319 0.43 -21.29 -9.21
C GLU A 319 -0.17 -20.14 -8.40
N ILE A 320 -0.21 -20.23 -7.05
CA ILE A 320 -0.70 -19.11 -6.22
C ILE A 320 0.16 -17.86 -6.42
N ARG A 321 1.49 -17.99 -6.52
CA ARG A 321 2.37 -16.84 -6.76
C ARG A 321 2.03 -16.15 -8.08
N GLU A 322 1.88 -16.92 -9.16
CA GLU A 322 1.53 -16.39 -10.48
C GLU A 322 0.16 -15.71 -10.46
N LEU A 323 -0.85 -16.34 -9.85
CA LEU A 323 -2.20 -15.79 -9.72
C LEU A 323 -2.21 -14.51 -8.86
N SER A 324 -1.49 -14.50 -7.74
CA SER A 324 -1.40 -13.31 -6.87
C SER A 324 -0.78 -12.12 -7.60
N LEU A 325 0.30 -12.36 -8.36
CA LEU A 325 0.95 -11.32 -9.18
C LEU A 325 0.05 -10.82 -10.31
N ALA A 326 -0.70 -11.71 -10.96
CA ALA A 326 -1.58 -11.36 -12.06
C ALA A 326 -2.81 -10.57 -11.59
N ASP A 327 -3.46 -11.04 -10.53
CA ASP A 327 -4.71 -10.47 -10.03
C ASP A 327 -4.45 -9.21 -9.17
N PHE A 328 -3.38 -9.21 -8.37
CA PHE A 328 -3.05 -8.18 -7.39
C PHE A 328 -1.60 -7.61 -7.55
N PRO A 329 -1.19 -7.12 -8.74
CA PRO A 329 0.17 -6.65 -9.04
C PRO A 329 0.70 -5.54 -8.12
N TYR A 330 -0.16 -4.88 -7.36
CA TYR A 330 0.22 -3.83 -6.41
C TYR A 330 -0.13 -4.12 -4.96
N SER A 331 -0.81 -5.23 -4.67
CA SER A 331 -1.26 -5.62 -3.33
C SER A 331 -1.03 -7.09 -3.01
N HIS A 332 -0.30 -7.85 -3.83
CA HIS A 332 0.04 -9.24 -3.52
C HIS A 332 1.04 -9.36 -2.35
N PRO A 333 1.04 -10.47 -1.59
CA PRO A 333 2.14 -10.81 -0.68
C PRO A 333 3.40 -11.24 -1.44
N GLU A 334 4.55 -11.15 -0.79
CA GLU A 334 5.76 -11.83 -1.28
C GLU A 334 5.64 -13.32 -0.95
N ILE A 335 5.83 -14.15 -1.97
CA ILE A 335 5.78 -15.62 -1.84
C ILE A 335 7.10 -16.13 -2.38
N ASP A 336 7.91 -16.80 -1.56
CA ASP A 336 9.18 -17.42 -1.95
C ASP A 336 8.98 -18.82 -2.56
N GLU A 337 10.00 -19.36 -3.23
CA GLU A 337 9.88 -20.63 -3.97
C GLU A 337 9.64 -21.81 -3.03
N ASP A 338 10.13 -21.70 -1.80
CA ASP A 338 9.95 -22.68 -0.73
C ASP A 338 8.60 -22.51 0.00
N GLY A 339 7.78 -21.54 -0.42
CA GLY A 339 6.48 -21.23 0.17
C GLY A 339 6.52 -20.21 1.31
N THR A 340 7.67 -19.65 1.68
CA THR A 340 7.72 -18.58 2.70
C THR A 340 6.90 -17.37 2.26
N LEU A 341 6.04 -16.86 3.15
CA LEU A 341 5.20 -15.69 2.91
C LEU A 341 5.68 -14.50 3.73
N ARG A 342 5.77 -13.34 3.08
CA ARG A 342 6.13 -12.08 3.73
C ARG A 342 5.19 -10.95 3.30
N PRO A 343 4.95 -9.94 4.16
CA PRO A 343 4.35 -8.68 3.74
C PRO A 343 5.10 -8.08 2.55
N GLY A 344 4.37 -7.52 1.59
CA GLY A 344 4.95 -6.79 0.45
C GLY A 344 5.44 -5.39 0.81
N ALA A 345 5.94 -4.63 -0.18
CA ALA A 345 6.19 -3.19 0.02
C ALA A 345 4.89 -2.41 0.22
N GLY A 346 4.54 -2.17 1.47
CA GLY A 346 3.36 -1.40 1.84
C GLY A 346 2.21 -2.28 2.33
N GLU A 347 1.24 -1.64 2.96
CA GLU A 347 0.19 -2.32 3.71
C GLU A 347 -1.05 -2.64 2.85
N GLY A 348 -1.04 -2.36 1.55
CA GLY A 348 -2.27 -2.42 0.74
C GLY A 348 -3.37 -1.49 1.29
N ALA A 349 -2.98 -0.37 1.92
CA ALA A 349 -3.87 0.63 2.48
C ALA A 349 -3.93 1.87 1.56
N GLY A 350 -4.27 3.03 2.12
CA GLY A 350 -4.22 4.31 1.39
C GLY A 350 -5.08 4.30 0.12
N LEU A 351 -4.47 4.65 -1.00
CA LEU A 351 -5.13 4.65 -2.30
C LEU A 351 -5.40 3.24 -2.82
N LEU A 352 -4.60 2.22 -2.46
CA LEU A 352 -4.90 0.83 -2.84
C LEU A 352 -6.18 0.31 -2.18
N ALA A 353 -6.64 0.94 -1.10
CA ALA A 353 -7.86 0.60 -0.38
C ALA A 353 -9.08 1.46 -0.75
N LEU A 354 -9.12 2.03 -1.96
CA LEU A 354 -10.28 2.79 -2.43
C LEU A 354 -11.53 1.89 -2.50
N PRO A 355 -12.71 2.35 -2.03
CA PRO A 355 -13.89 1.51 -1.85
C PRO A 355 -14.60 1.15 -3.16
N ASP A 356 -14.44 1.97 -4.19
CA ASP A 356 -15.13 1.84 -5.47
C ASP A 356 -14.30 1.03 -6.49
N ALA A 357 -14.93 0.04 -7.13
CA ALA A 357 -14.28 -0.85 -8.09
C ALA A 357 -13.80 -0.11 -9.35
N GLU A 358 -14.58 0.87 -9.84
CA GLU A 358 -14.16 1.68 -10.98
C GLU A 358 -12.92 2.52 -10.63
N ARG A 359 -12.90 3.12 -9.44
CA ARG A 359 -11.74 3.86 -8.96
C ARG A 359 -10.50 2.97 -8.80
N ARG A 360 -10.64 1.75 -8.29
CA ARG A 360 -9.53 0.78 -8.21
C ARG A 360 -8.99 0.41 -9.59
N ARG A 361 -9.86 0.24 -10.60
CA ARG A 361 -9.44 0.04 -12.00
C ARG A 361 -8.65 1.24 -12.54
N GLN A 362 -9.15 2.45 -12.34
CA GLN A 362 -8.48 3.68 -12.76
C GLN A 362 -7.13 3.86 -12.06
N LEU A 363 -7.06 3.52 -10.77
CA LEU A 363 -5.81 3.54 -10.01
C LEU A 363 -4.79 2.55 -10.55
N ARG A 364 -5.21 1.31 -10.84
CA ARG A 364 -4.34 0.31 -11.46
C ARG A 364 -3.77 0.81 -12.79
N ALA A 365 -4.61 1.37 -13.65
CA ALA A 365 -4.18 1.94 -14.92
C ALA A 365 -3.19 3.11 -14.74
N LEU A 366 -3.38 3.95 -13.72
CA LEU A 366 -2.43 5.00 -13.34
C LEU A 366 -1.09 4.41 -12.90
N MET A 367 -1.09 3.41 -12.02
CA MET A 367 0.14 2.79 -11.52
C MET A 367 0.91 2.07 -12.64
N ASP A 368 0.21 1.40 -13.56
CA ASP A 368 0.82 0.80 -14.76
C ASP A 368 1.46 1.87 -15.66
N ASP A 369 0.82 3.03 -15.78
CA ASP A 369 1.38 4.17 -16.52
C ASP A 369 2.66 4.72 -15.86
N LEU A 370 2.66 4.87 -14.53
CA LEU A 370 3.84 5.29 -13.78
C LEU A 370 4.98 4.27 -13.89
N ALA A 371 4.66 2.97 -13.87
CA ALA A 371 5.64 1.91 -14.09
C ALA A 371 6.26 1.99 -15.49
N ARG A 372 5.46 2.21 -16.53
CA ARG A 372 5.97 2.45 -17.91
C ARG A 372 6.83 3.71 -18.02
N ARG A 373 6.61 4.71 -17.15
CA ARG A 373 7.44 5.93 -17.04
C ARG A 373 8.72 5.71 -16.22
N GLY A 374 9.03 4.47 -15.81
CA GLY A 374 10.26 4.11 -15.14
C GLY A 374 10.20 4.13 -13.60
N VAL A 375 9.02 4.30 -12.99
CA VAL A 375 8.89 4.19 -11.53
C VAL A 375 8.88 2.71 -11.13
N PRO A 376 9.78 2.24 -10.24
CA PRO A 376 9.79 0.84 -9.82
C PRO A 376 8.46 0.43 -9.16
N LYS A 377 7.94 -0.76 -9.49
CA LYS A 377 6.68 -1.27 -8.90
C LYS A 377 6.70 -1.29 -7.38
N GLU A 378 7.82 -1.68 -6.79
CA GLU A 378 8.00 -1.70 -5.33
C GLU A 378 7.79 -0.32 -4.68
N ARG A 379 8.26 0.74 -5.35
CA ARG A 379 8.05 2.12 -4.93
C ARG A 379 6.58 2.53 -5.05
N LEU A 380 5.91 2.09 -6.12
CA LEU A 380 4.48 2.33 -6.31
C LEU A 380 3.65 1.62 -5.23
N ARG A 381 3.95 0.35 -4.94
CA ARG A 381 3.28 -0.43 -3.87
C ARG A 381 3.42 0.28 -2.52
N ARG A 382 4.64 0.70 -2.16
CA ARG A 382 4.90 1.42 -0.91
C ARG A 382 4.13 2.74 -0.84
N ALA A 383 4.26 3.59 -1.86
CA ALA A 383 3.70 4.95 -1.80
C ALA A 383 2.16 4.94 -1.88
N PHE A 384 1.56 4.12 -2.75
CA PHE A 384 0.11 4.07 -2.91
C PHE A 384 -0.59 3.21 -1.83
N GLY A 385 0.13 2.25 -1.24
CA GLY A 385 -0.35 1.38 -0.17
C GLY A 385 -0.13 1.91 1.26
N ASP A 386 0.47 3.09 1.42
CA ASP A 386 0.67 3.76 2.72
C ASP A 386 -0.61 4.49 3.14
N ARG A 387 -0.95 4.44 4.44
CA ARG A 387 -2.17 5.07 4.99
C ARG A 387 -2.22 6.60 4.80
N ARG A 388 -1.10 7.27 4.56
CA ARG A 388 -1.02 8.72 4.27
C ARG A 388 -1.45 9.07 2.84
N ALA A 389 -1.42 8.09 1.93
CA ALA A 389 -1.82 8.27 0.55
C ALA A 389 -3.35 8.41 0.45
N GLY A 390 -3.81 9.52 -0.11
CA GLY A 390 -5.23 9.84 -0.20
C GLY A 390 -5.56 10.85 -1.29
N LEU A 391 -6.85 11.00 -1.57
CA LEU A 391 -7.37 12.01 -2.49
C LEU A 391 -7.63 13.32 -1.74
N VAL A 392 -7.39 14.45 -2.40
CA VAL A 392 -7.60 15.81 -1.87
C VAL A 392 -8.44 16.61 -2.87
N PRO A 393 -9.76 16.35 -2.97
CA PRO A 393 -10.60 16.93 -4.04
C PRO A 393 -10.64 18.46 -4.09
N GLU A 394 -10.42 19.13 -2.96
CA GLU A 394 -10.40 20.61 -2.87
C GLU A 394 -9.35 21.26 -3.80
N VAL A 395 -8.31 20.54 -4.23
CA VAL A 395 -7.32 21.10 -5.16
C VAL A 395 -7.92 21.40 -6.53
N LEU A 396 -8.92 20.63 -6.96
CA LEU A 396 -9.60 20.82 -8.24
C LEU A 396 -10.27 22.20 -8.32
N GLU A 397 -10.88 22.63 -7.21
CA GLU A 397 -11.52 23.94 -7.11
C GLU A 397 -10.51 25.09 -7.12
N ARG A 398 -9.38 24.93 -6.42
CA ARG A 398 -8.31 25.95 -6.39
C ARG A 398 -7.70 26.19 -7.76
N PHE A 399 -7.52 25.13 -8.55
CA PHE A 399 -7.06 25.24 -9.94
C PHE A 399 -8.04 25.98 -10.87
N ALA A 400 -9.31 26.15 -10.48
CA ALA A 400 -10.28 26.92 -11.25
C ALA A 400 -10.22 28.43 -10.98
N ARG A 401 -9.47 28.88 -9.96
CA ARG A 401 -9.43 30.29 -9.52
C ARG A 401 -7.98 30.78 -9.27
N PRO A 402 -7.12 30.86 -10.31
CA PRO A 402 -5.74 31.31 -10.16
C PRO A 402 -5.64 32.81 -9.81
N ALA A 403 -4.68 33.18 -8.96
CA ALA A 403 -4.49 34.57 -8.53
C ALA A 403 -3.97 35.48 -9.65
N GLU A 404 -3.27 34.91 -10.64
CA GLU A 404 -2.74 35.59 -11.82
C GLU A 404 -3.84 36.16 -12.71
N ALA A 405 -5.09 35.71 -12.56
CA ALA A 405 -6.25 36.26 -13.25
C ALA A 405 -6.75 37.59 -12.63
N LEU A 406 -6.19 38.03 -11.50
CA LEU A 406 -6.55 39.31 -10.89
C LEU A 406 -6.03 40.50 -11.70
N PRO A 407 -6.76 41.64 -11.73
CA PRO A 407 -6.24 42.91 -12.24
C PRO A 407 -4.94 43.32 -11.54
N TRP A 408 -4.07 44.03 -12.25
CA TRP A 408 -2.73 44.39 -11.77
C TRP A 408 -2.76 45.12 -10.42
N GLU A 409 -3.72 46.01 -10.23
CA GLU A 409 -3.91 46.84 -9.03
C GLU A 409 -4.23 45.99 -7.79
N LYS A 410 -4.81 44.79 -8.00
CA LYS A 410 -5.10 43.81 -6.94
C LYS A 410 -3.98 42.78 -6.79
N TYR A 411 -3.25 42.48 -7.87
CA TYR A 411 -2.16 41.50 -7.87
C TYR A 411 -0.88 42.05 -7.23
N ARG A 412 -0.47 43.27 -7.60
CA ARG A 412 0.78 43.90 -7.14
C ARG A 412 0.91 43.96 -5.61
N PRO A 413 -0.10 44.40 -4.84
CA PRO A 413 0.02 44.53 -3.38
C PRO A 413 0.15 43.19 -2.65
N LEU A 414 -0.07 42.05 -3.31
CA LEU A 414 0.13 40.73 -2.69
C LEU A 414 1.60 40.42 -2.43
N PHE A 415 2.49 41.06 -3.20
CA PHE A 415 3.92 40.75 -3.28
C PHE A 415 4.82 41.97 -3.05
N ILE A 416 4.34 43.19 -3.28
CA ILE A 416 5.12 44.42 -3.11
C ILE A 416 4.47 45.28 -2.03
N ASP A 417 5.01 45.21 -0.82
CA ASP A 417 4.74 46.08 0.32
C ASP A 417 6.03 46.27 1.16
N ASP A 418 6.01 47.20 2.10
CA ASP A 418 7.18 47.53 2.93
C ASP A 418 7.66 46.31 3.74
N ALA A 419 6.73 45.50 4.25
CA ALA A 419 7.06 44.31 5.04
C ALA A 419 7.76 43.21 4.21
N VAL A 420 7.42 43.05 2.93
CA VAL A 420 8.11 42.15 2.01
C VAL A 420 9.49 42.69 1.65
N LEU A 421 9.62 44.01 1.44
CA LEU A 421 10.92 44.63 1.15
C LEU A 421 11.89 44.48 2.32
N ASP A 422 11.44 44.76 3.53
CA ASP A 422 12.24 44.60 4.75
C ASP A 422 12.66 43.14 4.95
N ALA A 423 11.72 42.21 4.80
CA ALA A 423 12.02 40.78 4.89
C ALA A 423 13.02 40.33 3.82
N GLY A 424 12.94 40.87 2.61
CA GLY A 424 13.87 40.54 1.52
C GLY A 424 15.28 41.07 1.77
N ARG A 425 15.41 42.28 2.34
CA ARG A 425 16.69 42.85 2.74
C ARG A 425 17.32 42.06 3.87
N GLU A 426 16.53 41.69 4.86
CA GLU A 426 16.95 40.82 5.96
C GLU A 426 17.39 39.45 5.43
N PHE A 427 16.65 38.86 4.50
CA PHE A 427 16.99 37.57 3.88
C PHE A 427 18.32 37.63 3.12
N LEU A 428 18.53 38.67 2.30
CA LEU A 428 19.79 38.90 1.60
C LEU A 428 20.96 39.11 2.56
N ALA A 429 20.77 39.90 3.63
CA ALA A 429 21.81 40.18 4.62
C ALA A 429 22.18 38.92 5.42
N ARG A 430 21.18 38.16 5.88
CA ARG A 430 21.38 36.90 6.62
C ARG A 430 22.14 35.86 5.80
N HIS A 431 21.89 35.79 4.50
CA HIS A 431 22.46 34.80 3.60
C HIS A 431 23.49 35.39 2.61
N ALA A 432 24.19 36.46 3.00
CA ALA A 432 25.07 37.21 2.09
C ALA A 432 26.15 36.35 1.43
N ASP A 433 26.81 35.48 2.20
CA ASP A 433 27.84 34.57 1.71
C ASP A 433 27.29 33.50 0.76
N LEU A 434 26.10 32.97 1.06
CA LEU A 434 25.39 32.04 0.19
C LEU A 434 25.08 32.71 -1.16
N PHE A 435 24.48 33.89 -1.14
CA PHE A 435 24.15 34.62 -2.36
C PHE A 435 25.39 34.98 -3.18
N ALA A 436 26.51 35.33 -2.55
CA ALA A 436 27.78 35.55 -3.24
C ALA A 436 28.27 34.29 -3.95
N ARG A 437 28.22 33.13 -3.28
CA ARG A 437 28.59 31.83 -3.86
C ARG A 437 27.68 31.42 -5.02
N VAL A 438 26.36 31.57 -4.86
CA VAL A 438 25.35 31.24 -5.88
C VAL A 438 25.52 32.14 -7.11
N GLU A 439 25.69 33.44 -6.89
CA GLU A 439 25.89 34.40 -7.98
C GLU A 439 27.18 34.13 -8.77
N GLU A 440 28.27 33.75 -8.08
CA GLU A 440 29.52 33.36 -8.73
C GLU A 440 29.35 32.08 -9.58
N ALA A 441 28.71 31.05 -9.02
CA ALA A 441 28.53 29.74 -9.67
C ALA A 441 27.58 29.81 -10.88
N TYR A 442 26.47 30.53 -10.75
CA TYR A 442 25.38 30.50 -11.74
C TYR A 442 25.34 31.74 -12.63
N ARG A 443 26.06 32.81 -12.30
CA ARG A 443 26.02 34.09 -13.03
C ARG A 443 24.59 34.64 -13.14
N VAL A 444 23.84 34.58 -12.05
CA VAL A 444 22.50 35.17 -11.91
C VAL A 444 22.52 36.19 -10.78
N ASP A 445 21.94 37.37 -11.02
CA ASP A 445 21.97 38.47 -10.06
C ASP A 445 21.24 38.10 -8.76
N ARG A 446 21.92 38.26 -7.60
CA ARG A 446 21.41 37.80 -6.29
C ARG A 446 20.04 38.36 -5.93
N ALA A 447 19.77 39.62 -6.30
CA ALA A 447 18.50 40.28 -6.03
C ALA A 447 17.34 39.65 -6.82
N VAL A 448 17.60 39.10 -8.01
CA VAL A 448 16.60 38.35 -8.79
C VAL A 448 16.30 37.02 -8.14
N VAL A 449 17.33 36.29 -7.70
CA VAL A 449 17.15 35.00 -6.99
C VAL A 449 16.37 35.20 -5.68
N ALA A 450 16.71 36.22 -4.89
CA ALA A 450 15.96 36.59 -3.70
C ALA A 450 14.51 37.01 -4.01
N ALA A 451 14.30 37.78 -5.08
CA ALA A 451 12.95 38.18 -5.50
C ALA A 451 12.07 36.96 -5.84
N ILE A 452 12.61 35.92 -6.48
CA ILE A 452 11.88 34.66 -6.70
C ILE A 452 11.39 34.07 -5.37
N ALA A 453 12.28 33.90 -4.38
CA ALA A 453 11.89 33.37 -3.07
C ALA A 453 10.84 34.24 -2.35
N GLY A 454 10.94 35.56 -2.51
CA GLY A 454 9.98 36.53 -1.98
C GLY A 454 8.60 36.41 -2.62
N VAL A 455 8.54 36.30 -3.94
CA VAL A 455 7.27 36.14 -4.68
C VAL A 455 6.64 34.78 -4.42
N GLU A 456 7.43 33.71 -4.43
CA GLU A 456 6.93 32.35 -4.31
C GLU A 456 6.42 32.02 -2.90
N THR A 457 7.15 32.42 -1.86
CA THR A 457 6.86 31.97 -0.49
C THR A 457 6.93 33.06 0.57
N LYS A 458 7.14 34.32 0.19
CA LYS A 458 7.47 35.41 1.14
C LYS A 458 8.66 35.01 2.02
N PHE A 459 9.72 34.50 1.38
CA PHE A 459 10.96 34.05 2.04
C PHE A 459 10.70 32.92 3.06
N GLY A 460 9.86 31.95 2.68
CA GLY A 460 9.53 30.77 3.49
C GLY A 460 8.33 30.90 4.43
N LYS A 461 7.72 32.09 4.55
CA LYS A 461 6.51 32.28 5.40
C LYS A 461 5.26 31.59 4.85
N ARG A 462 5.21 31.26 3.55
CA ARG A 462 4.06 30.65 2.85
C ARG A 462 4.50 29.56 1.87
N ARG A 463 4.95 28.41 2.37
CA ARG A 463 5.42 27.27 1.54
C ARG A 463 4.31 26.34 1.04
N GLY A 464 3.12 26.45 1.62
CA GLY A 464 2.01 25.54 1.40
C GLY A 464 2.02 24.36 2.39
N THR A 465 0.90 23.65 2.45
CA THR A 465 0.64 22.58 3.44
C THR A 465 0.05 21.33 2.79
N PHE A 466 -0.06 21.30 1.46
CA PHE A 466 -0.67 20.20 0.73
C PHE A 466 0.35 19.09 0.50
N PRO A 467 0.03 17.82 0.83
CA PRO A 467 0.93 16.71 0.51
C PRO A 467 1.04 16.54 -1.01
N ALA A 468 2.23 16.80 -1.57
CA ALA A 468 2.44 16.89 -3.02
C ALA A 468 2.04 15.58 -3.73
N PHE A 469 2.35 14.43 -3.14
CA PHE A 469 1.91 13.13 -3.66
C PHE A 469 0.39 13.05 -3.81
N ASN A 470 -0.35 13.42 -2.76
CA ASN A 470 -1.81 13.36 -2.76
C ASN A 470 -2.41 14.35 -3.76
N VAL A 471 -1.83 15.55 -3.91
CA VAL A 471 -2.23 16.52 -4.94
C VAL A 471 -2.11 15.90 -6.33
N TYR A 472 -0.93 15.38 -6.69
CA TYR A 472 -0.71 14.84 -8.03
C TYR A 472 -1.48 13.55 -8.28
N ALA A 473 -1.64 12.67 -7.29
CA ALA A 473 -2.50 11.48 -7.40
C ALA A 473 -3.96 11.89 -7.65
N THR A 474 -4.47 12.90 -6.95
CA THR A 474 -5.82 13.43 -7.14
C THR A 474 -6.00 13.97 -8.56
N LEU A 475 -5.09 14.83 -9.03
CA LEU A 475 -5.17 15.38 -10.38
C LEU A 475 -5.03 14.27 -11.45
N ALA A 476 -4.15 13.29 -11.24
CA ALA A 476 -3.94 12.19 -12.19
C ALA A 476 -5.17 11.29 -12.36
N LEU A 477 -5.99 11.15 -11.30
CA LEU A 477 -7.20 10.33 -11.27
C LEU A 477 -8.48 11.09 -11.61
N LEU A 478 -8.59 12.35 -11.18
CA LEU A 478 -9.85 13.10 -11.19
C LEU A 478 -9.89 14.27 -12.18
N ASP A 479 -8.74 14.75 -12.68
CA ASP A 479 -8.68 15.92 -13.55
C ASP A 479 -8.44 15.52 -15.03
N GLU A 480 -9.48 15.65 -15.84
CA GLU A 480 -9.44 15.30 -17.27
C GLU A 480 -8.46 16.17 -18.08
N ARG A 481 -8.24 17.42 -17.66
CA ARG A 481 -7.40 18.37 -18.41
C ARG A 481 -5.93 18.22 -18.03
N ARG A 482 -5.64 18.01 -16.74
CA ARG A 482 -4.29 18.04 -16.18
C ARG A 482 -3.73 16.65 -15.87
N GLY A 483 -4.52 15.59 -16.05
CA GLY A 483 -4.13 14.22 -15.67
C GLY A 483 -2.77 13.77 -16.21
N ASN A 484 -2.46 14.00 -17.50
CA ASN A 484 -1.16 13.60 -18.05
C ASN A 484 0.01 14.44 -17.50
N TRP A 485 -0.19 15.73 -17.25
CA TRP A 485 0.81 16.56 -16.59
C TRP A 485 1.05 16.09 -15.14
N ALA A 486 -0.02 15.82 -14.41
CA ALA A 486 0.05 15.30 -13.04
C ALA A 486 0.76 13.95 -12.96
N ARG A 487 0.55 13.04 -13.94
CA ARG A 487 1.31 11.77 -14.05
C ARG A 487 2.80 12.00 -14.21
N ASN A 488 3.22 12.98 -15.01
CA ASN A 488 4.62 13.36 -15.13
C ASN A 488 5.20 13.89 -13.82
N GLN A 489 4.45 14.75 -13.13
CA GLN A 489 4.89 15.31 -11.85
C GLN A 489 4.93 14.24 -10.75
N LEU A 490 3.96 13.33 -10.70
CA LEU A 490 3.94 12.23 -9.75
C LEU A 490 5.11 11.26 -9.95
N ALA A 491 5.42 10.92 -11.22
CA ALA A 491 6.60 10.12 -11.53
C ALA A 491 7.91 10.83 -11.14
N ALA A 492 8.00 12.14 -11.39
CA ALA A 492 9.15 12.94 -10.98
C ALA A 492 9.27 13.02 -9.45
N LEU A 493 8.17 13.22 -8.73
CA LEU A 493 8.13 13.27 -7.26
C LEU A 493 8.67 11.96 -6.66
N LEU A 494 8.16 10.82 -7.14
CA LEU A 494 8.59 9.49 -6.70
C LEU A 494 10.06 9.21 -7.02
N SER A 495 10.63 9.86 -8.03
CA SER A 495 12.04 9.76 -8.39
C SER A 495 12.94 10.66 -7.55
N VAL A 496 12.52 11.89 -7.29
CA VAL A 496 13.31 12.91 -6.57
C VAL A 496 13.30 12.66 -5.07
N PHE A 497 12.20 12.15 -4.53
CA PHE A 497 12.05 11.87 -3.10
C PHE A 497 11.84 10.37 -2.88
N PRO A 498 12.89 9.54 -3.06
CA PRO A 498 12.73 8.10 -3.03
C PRO A 498 12.43 7.54 -1.63
N GLU A 499 12.89 8.18 -0.56
CA GLU A 499 12.73 7.61 0.78
C GLU A 499 11.32 7.85 1.35
N ASP A 500 10.83 9.09 1.27
CA ASP A 500 9.51 9.45 1.82
C ASP A 500 8.78 10.51 0.96
N PRO A 501 8.25 10.13 -0.22
CA PRO A 501 7.56 11.06 -1.12
C PRO A 501 6.24 11.59 -0.53
N LEU A 502 5.70 10.95 0.50
CA LEU A 502 4.42 11.29 1.12
C LEU A 502 4.54 12.43 2.14
N SER A 503 5.73 12.66 2.69
CA SER A 503 5.99 13.78 3.61
C SER A 503 6.31 15.10 2.90
N VAL A 504 6.47 15.07 1.57
CA VAL A 504 6.72 16.27 0.77
C VAL A 504 5.46 17.14 0.73
N VAL A 505 5.55 18.34 1.29
CA VAL A 505 4.47 19.32 1.30
C VAL A 505 4.75 20.47 0.33
N GLY A 506 3.69 21.10 -0.16
CA GLY A 506 3.79 22.22 -1.09
C GLY A 506 2.48 22.98 -1.26
N SER A 507 2.41 23.78 -2.32
CA SER A 507 1.18 24.47 -2.71
C SER A 507 0.09 23.51 -3.16
N TYR A 508 -1.11 24.05 -3.39
CA TYR A 508 -2.23 23.28 -3.96
C TYR A 508 -1.92 22.72 -5.37
N ALA A 509 -0.86 23.21 -6.03
CA ALA A 509 -0.37 22.71 -7.32
C ALA A 509 0.81 21.73 -7.18
N GLY A 510 1.19 21.38 -5.94
CA GLY A 510 2.28 20.46 -5.62
C GLY A 510 3.68 21.07 -5.78
N ALA A 511 3.80 22.39 -5.86
CA ALA A 511 5.07 23.07 -5.92
C ALA A 511 5.73 23.15 -4.53
N VAL A 512 7.02 22.83 -4.45
CA VAL A 512 7.72 22.51 -3.19
C VAL A 512 8.76 23.57 -2.83
N GLY A 513 8.92 23.81 -1.53
CA GLY A 513 10.02 24.58 -0.97
C GLY A 513 9.94 26.10 -1.16
N LEU A 514 11.03 26.77 -0.80
CA LEU A 514 11.19 28.24 -0.84
C LEU A 514 10.97 28.86 -2.21
N VAL A 515 11.21 28.08 -3.27
CA VAL A 515 11.24 28.52 -4.66
C VAL A 515 10.14 27.86 -5.50
N GLN A 516 9.23 27.11 -4.86
CA GLN A 516 8.02 26.52 -5.46
C GLN A 516 8.31 25.79 -6.78
N PHE A 517 9.29 24.90 -6.77
CA PHE A 517 9.50 24.01 -7.91
C PHE A 517 8.47 22.89 -7.93
N ILE A 518 7.88 22.65 -9.10
CA ILE A 518 7.20 21.38 -9.36
C ILE A 518 8.24 20.25 -9.45
N PRO A 519 7.90 18.98 -9.14
CA PRO A 519 8.87 17.89 -9.08
C PRO A 519 9.72 17.69 -10.35
N SER A 520 9.16 17.91 -11.54
CA SER A 520 9.95 17.82 -12.77
C SER A 520 11.03 18.91 -12.87
N SER A 521 10.79 20.10 -12.30
CA SER A 521 11.78 21.16 -12.23
C SER A 521 12.88 20.81 -11.23
N ILE A 522 12.54 20.20 -10.08
CA ILE A 522 13.55 19.70 -9.12
C ILE A 522 14.45 18.67 -9.79
N ARG A 523 13.86 17.72 -10.53
CA ARG A 523 14.63 16.71 -11.25
C ARG A 523 15.60 17.30 -12.29
N SER A 524 15.21 18.38 -12.97
CA SER A 524 16.02 18.97 -14.06
C SER A 524 17.01 20.03 -13.58
N TYR A 525 16.66 20.77 -12.53
CA TYR A 525 17.37 22.00 -12.13
C TYR A 525 17.73 22.04 -10.64
N GLY A 526 17.24 21.10 -9.83
CA GLY A 526 17.59 21.00 -8.42
C GLY A 526 19.08 20.79 -8.22
N VAL A 527 19.63 21.44 -7.20
CA VAL A 527 21.04 21.41 -6.85
C VAL A 527 21.17 21.14 -5.36
N ASP A 528 21.90 20.10 -5.01
CA ASP A 528 22.48 19.86 -3.69
C ASP A 528 23.72 20.76 -3.55
N PHE A 529 23.53 21.95 -2.98
CA PHE A 529 24.55 23.00 -2.95
C PHE A 529 25.39 22.97 -1.67
N ASP A 530 24.81 22.47 -0.58
CA ASP A 530 25.54 22.23 0.67
C ASP A 530 26.25 20.87 0.72
N LYS A 531 25.96 19.98 -0.23
CA LYS A 531 26.60 18.67 -0.45
C LYS A 531 26.28 17.65 0.63
N ASP A 532 25.06 17.70 1.18
CA ASP A 532 24.59 16.74 2.17
C ASP A 532 24.08 15.42 1.55
N GLY A 533 24.02 15.35 0.21
CA GLY A 533 23.57 14.21 -0.57
C GLY A 533 22.08 14.25 -0.93
N ARG A 534 21.38 15.35 -0.63
CA ARG A 534 19.93 15.53 -0.90
C ARG A 534 19.69 16.90 -1.54
N ILE A 535 18.56 17.02 -2.22
CA ILE A 535 18.07 18.31 -2.72
C ILE A 535 16.91 18.73 -1.82
N ASP A 536 17.18 19.59 -0.84
CA ASP A 536 16.17 20.12 0.09
C ASP A 536 15.80 21.56 -0.26
N LEU A 537 14.68 21.74 -0.98
CA LEU A 537 14.22 23.08 -1.35
C LEU A 537 13.62 23.89 -0.19
N ASP A 538 13.54 23.35 1.03
CA ASP A 538 13.29 24.14 2.23
C ASP A 538 14.56 24.78 2.80
N SER A 539 15.74 24.22 2.47
CA SER A 539 17.05 24.80 2.74
C SER A 539 17.33 26.02 1.83
N PRO A 540 17.72 27.19 2.38
CA PRO A 540 18.12 28.32 1.57
C PRO A 540 19.25 28.00 0.57
N GLU A 541 20.21 27.17 0.98
CA GLU A 541 21.39 26.78 0.22
C GLU A 541 21.01 26.17 -1.13
N ASP A 542 20.22 25.09 -1.08
CA ASP A 542 19.76 24.35 -2.24
C ASP A 542 18.71 25.14 -3.02
N ALA A 543 17.77 25.79 -2.33
CA ALA A 543 16.70 26.52 -2.99
C ALA A 543 17.24 27.68 -3.84
N MET A 544 18.17 28.49 -3.30
CA MET A 544 18.71 29.63 -4.03
C MET A 544 19.59 29.17 -5.19
N ALA A 545 20.41 28.14 -4.98
CA ALA A 545 21.22 27.55 -6.04
C ALA A 545 20.35 26.95 -7.15
N SER A 546 19.28 26.24 -6.80
CA SER A 546 18.33 25.62 -7.74
C SER A 546 17.59 26.67 -8.57
N ALA A 547 17.10 27.76 -7.95
CA ALA A 547 16.46 28.85 -8.66
C ALA A 547 17.44 29.57 -9.61
N ALA A 548 18.69 29.79 -9.18
CA ALA A 548 19.72 30.36 -10.03
C ALA A 548 20.10 29.43 -11.19
N ASN A 549 20.20 28.12 -10.94
CA ASN A 549 20.47 27.12 -11.96
C ASN A 549 19.36 27.07 -13.01
N TYR A 550 18.09 27.12 -12.59
CA TYR A 550 16.95 27.23 -13.50
C TYR A 550 17.04 28.48 -14.37
N LEU A 551 17.22 29.66 -13.77
CA LEU A 551 17.29 30.91 -14.52
C LEU A 551 18.44 30.89 -15.54
N LYS A 552 19.62 30.39 -15.15
CA LYS A 552 20.77 30.19 -16.03
C LYS A 552 20.42 29.24 -17.19
N GLY A 553 19.81 28.10 -16.89
CA GLY A 553 19.37 27.11 -17.88
C GLY A 553 18.37 27.68 -18.89
N GLU A 554 17.49 28.58 -18.44
CA GLU A 554 16.52 29.27 -19.30
C GLU A 554 17.10 30.49 -20.06
N GLY A 555 18.40 30.72 -19.93
CA GLY A 555 19.16 31.70 -20.71
C GLY A 555 19.24 33.08 -20.08
N TYR A 556 19.12 33.17 -18.75
CA TYR A 556 19.39 34.40 -18.01
C TYR A 556 20.84 34.88 -18.24
N GLN A 557 21.03 36.19 -18.37
CA GLN A 557 22.32 36.85 -18.60
C GLN A 557 22.52 37.94 -17.56
N ARG A 558 23.51 37.76 -16.69
CA ARG A 558 23.86 38.69 -15.61
C ARG A 558 24.02 40.13 -16.12
N GLY A 559 23.51 41.09 -15.36
CA GLY A 559 23.64 42.52 -15.65
C GLY A 559 22.78 43.03 -16.80
N LYS A 560 22.02 42.17 -17.51
CA LYS A 560 21.00 42.61 -18.46
C LYS A 560 19.66 42.87 -17.78
N PRO A 561 18.87 43.85 -18.24
CA PRO A 561 17.57 44.16 -17.64
C PRO A 561 16.53 43.08 -17.91
N ILE A 562 15.56 42.93 -17.00
CA ILE A 562 14.33 42.14 -17.23
C ILE A 562 13.36 42.99 -18.08
N ALA A 563 13.68 43.14 -19.37
CA ALA A 563 12.90 43.92 -20.33
C ALA A 563 12.08 43.01 -21.26
N ARG A 564 10.82 43.37 -21.54
CA ARG A 564 9.93 42.57 -22.40
C ARG A 564 10.59 42.29 -23.76
N GLY A 565 10.61 41.03 -24.17
CA GLY A 565 11.30 40.57 -25.39
C GLY A 565 12.78 40.20 -25.19
N GLY A 566 13.39 40.52 -24.05
CA GLY A 566 14.77 40.14 -23.71
C GLY A 566 14.91 38.72 -23.13
N SER A 567 16.14 38.23 -23.06
CA SER A 567 16.47 36.90 -22.53
C SER A 567 16.06 36.73 -21.05
N ASN A 568 16.35 37.73 -20.21
CA ASN A 568 16.05 37.66 -18.78
C ASN A 568 14.55 37.69 -18.51
N TYR A 569 13.79 38.44 -19.31
CA TYR A 569 12.33 38.40 -19.27
C TYR A 569 11.80 37.01 -19.60
N ARG A 570 12.34 36.37 -20.65
CA ARG A 570 11.94 35.01 -21.03
C ARG A 570 12.29 33.99 -19.94
N ALA A 571 13.46 34.11 -19.31
CA ALA A 571 13.87 33.20 -18.23
C ALA A 571 12.91 33.27 -17.03
N VAL A 572 12.58 34.49 -16.57
CA VAL A 572 11.61 34.69 -15.47
C VAL A 572 10.19 34.29 -15.90
N PHE A 573 9.79 34.56 -17.14
CA PHE A 573 8.48 34.13 -17.67
C PHE A 573 8.35 32.61 -17.75
N ARG A 574 9.43 31.87 -18.02
CA ARG A 574 9.38 30.41 -18.02
C ARG A 574 9.21 29.82 -16.62
N TYR A 575 9.72 30.54 -15.61
CA TYR A 575 9.54 30.18 -14.21
C TYR A 575 8.06 30.13 -13.81
N ASN A 576 7.31 31.19 -14.17
CA ASN A 576 5.86 31.23 -14.10
C ASN A 576 5.31 32.03 -15.31
N PRO A 577 4.54 31.40 -16.22
CA PRO A 577 4.12 31.98 -17.51
C PRO A 577 3.01 33.02 -17.37
N ALA A 578 3.23 34.04 -16.55
CA ALA A 578 2.35 35.16 -16.31
C ALA A 578 3.11 36.49 -16.40
N HIS A 579 2.60 37.42 -17.20
CA HIS A 579 3.23 38.75 -17.34
C HIS A 579 3.24 39.55 -16.04
N HIS A 580 2.18 39.42 -15.22
CA HIS A 580 2.13 40.02 -13.89
C HIS A 580 3.23 39.49 -12.97
N TYR A 581 3.50 38.18 -13.01
CA TYR A 581 4.59 37.57 -12.24
C TYR A 581 5.95 38.17 -12.59
N VAL A 582 6.29 38.24 -13.89
CA VAL A 582 7.56 38.82 -14.34
C VAL A 582 7.71 40.27 -13.89
N ARG A 583 6.61 41.04 -13.92
CA ARG A 583 6.60 42.44 -13.47
C ARG A 583 6.89 42.55 -11.97
N VAL A 584 6.28 41.71 -11.14
CA VAL A 584 6.54 41.69 -9.69
C VAL A 584 7.97 41.29 -9.39
N VAL A 585 8.49 40.22 -10.01
CA VAL A 585 9.88 39.78 -9.82
C VAL A 585 10.86 40.90 -10.19
N LYS A 586 10.61 41.59 -11.31
CA LYS A 586 11.39 42.77 -11.71
C LYS A 586 11.34 43.86 -10.65
N GLU A 587 10.15 44.35 -10.30
CA GLU A 587 9.98 45.44 -9.34
C GLU A 587 10.61 45.12 -7.97
N LEU A 588 10.43 43.90 -7.47
CA LEU A 588 11.04 43.45 -6.22
C LEU A 588 12.58 43.38 -6.33
N SER A 589 13.10 42.81 -7.41
CA SER A 589 14.55 42.68 -7.60
C SER A 589 15.27 44.04 -7.69
N GLU A 590 14.64 45.04 -8.33
CA GLU A 590 15.18 46.40 -8.44
C GLU A 590 15.21 47.07 -7.07
N ALA A 591 14.10 46.99 -6.31
CA ALA A 591 14.00 47.56 -4.97
C ALA A 591 14.96 46.92 -3.95
N LEU A 592 15.31 45.64 -4.13
CA LEU A 592 16.31 44.95 -3.32
C LEU A 592 17.74 45.31 -3.73
N ALA A 593 17.99 45.55 -5.02
CA ALA A 593 19.32 45.90 -5.55
C ALA A 593 19.79 47.30 -5.16
N GLU A 594 18.87 48.26 -5.01
CA GLU A 594 19.17 49.66 -4.66
C GLU A 594 19.80 49.86 -3.26
N THR A 595 19.95 48.80 -2.46
CA THR A 595 20.34 48.88 -1.04
C THR A 595 21.60 48.12 -0.66
N GLY A 596 22.45 47.79 -1.64
CA GLY A 596 23.84 47.38 -1.40
C GLY A 596 24.65 48.47 -0.67
N PRO A 597 25.78 48.11 -0.02
CA PRO A 597 26.52 49.04 0.85
C PRO A 597 26.88 50.31 0.09
N ALA A 598 26.58 51.45 0.71
CA ALA A 598 26.83 52.77 0.16
C ALA A 598 28.24 52.84 -0.45
N LYS A 599 28.33 53.24 -1.72
CA LYS A 599 29.59 53.71 -2.30
C LYS A 599 30.15 54.77 -1.34
N GLY A 600 31.29 54.46 -0.72
CA GLY A 600 31.96 55.37 0.21
C GLY A 600 32.10 56.73 -0.45
N GLU A 601 31.48 57.73 0.15
CA GLU A 601 31.68 59.12 -0.20
C GLU A 601 33.15 59.45 0.04
N ALA A 602 33.81 59.88 -1.03
CA ALA A 602 35.07 60.59 -0.94
C ALA A 602 34.81 61.94 -0.25
N SER A 603 35.06 62.02 1.05
CA SER A 603 35.21 63.29 1.74
C SER A 603 36.66 63.43 2.21
N GLY A 604 37.41 64.27 1.50
CA GLY A 604 38.74 64.66 1.92
C GLY A 604 38.71 65.49 3.21
N ALA A 605 39.62 65.17 4.11
CA ALA A 605 40.17 66.12 5.07
C ALA A 605 41.57 65.64 5.48
N SER A 606 42.59 66.38 5.02
CA SER A 606 43.91 66.35 5.63
C SER A 606 43.84 67.10 6.98
N PRO A 607 44.61 66.68 8.00
CA PRO A 607 45.77 67.51 8.33
C PRO A 607 47.02 66.67 8.62
N GLY A 608 48.18 67.25 8.33
CA GLY A 608 49.47 66.58 8.38
C GLY A 608 50.11 66.49 9.76
N GLY A 609 51.24 65.78 9.82
CA GLY A 609 52.07 65.73 11.02
C GLY A 609 53.06 64.57 11.12
N LYS A 610 54.12 64.60 10.29
CA LYS A 610 55.52 64.18 10.51
C LYS A 610 55.91 62.90 11.30
N GLY A 611 56.85 62.17 10.69
CA GLY A 611 57.85 61.28 11.32
C GLY A 611 57.56 59.81 11.02
N GLY A 612 58.40 58.99 10.40
CA GLY A 612 59.85 59.00 10.17
C GLY A 612 60.33 57.57 10.42
N GLY A 613 60.90 56.88 9.41
CA GLY A 613 61.61 55.60 9.59
C GLY A 613 61.14 54.44 8.71
N SER A 614 61.88 54.20 7.63
CA SER A 614 62.15 52.86 7.05
C SER A 614 63.65 52.56 7.32
N PRO A 615 64.23 51.37 7.03
CA PRO A 615 63.71 50.20 6.28
C PRO A 615 64.11 48.81 6.85
N GLU A 616 63.56 47.73 6.26
CA GLU A 616 64.19 46.42 5.91
C GLU A 616 63.07 45.37 5.75
N ALA A 617 62.75 44.80 4.58
CA ALA A 617 63.50 43.95 3.64
C ALA A 617 63.81 42.53 4.17
N ALA A 618 62.98 41.54 3.79
CA ALA A 618 63.40 40.16 3.48
C ALA A 618 62.22 39.29 2.95
N GLN A 619 62.26 38.99 1.65
CA GLN A 619 61.91 37.68 1.07
C GLN A 619 63.23 36.90 0.90
N PRO A 620 63.31 35.60 0.48
CA PRO A 620 62.26 34.70 -0.07
C PRO A 620 62.31 33.23 0.46
N LYS A 621 61.36 32.36 0.04
CA LYS A 621 61.63 31.11 -0.75
C LYS A 621 60.46 30.11 -0.73
N ASP A 622 59.93 29.83 -1.92
CA ASP A 622 59.38 28.55 -2.40
C ASP A 622 60.54 27.53 -2.63
N PRO A 623 60.34 26.19 -2.80
CA PRO A 623 59.39 25.60 -3.79
C PRO A 623 58.82 24.16 -3.55
N ALA A 624 57.99 23.75 -4.53
CA ALA A 624 57.65 22.39 -5.02
C ALA A 624 56.51 21.63 -4.29
N ALA A 625 55.36 21.31 -4.90
CA ALA A 625 55.03 20.54 -6.12
C ALA A 625 55.13 19.00 -5.95
N ALA A 626 53.99 18.30 -5.96
CA ALA A 626 53.76 17.01 -6.64
C ALA A 626 52.30 16.51 -6.44
N SER A 627 51.57 16.42 -7.56
CA SER A 627 50.41 15.51 -7.77
C SER A 627 50.93 14.09 -8.11
N PRO A 628 50.09 13.04 -8.16
CA PRO A 628 49.01 12.87 -9.14
C PRO A 628 47.59 13.11 -8.61
#